data_AF-A0A6B3ERL2-F1
#
_entry.id   AF-A0A6B3ERL2-F1
#
_cell.length_a   1.000
_cell.length_b   1.000
_cell.length_c   1.000
_cell.angle_alpha   90.00
_cell.angle_beta   90.00
_cell.angle_gamma   90.00
#
_symmetry.space_group_name_H-M   'P 1'
#
loop_
_entity.id
_entity.type
_entity.pdbx_description
1 polymer ?
#
loop_
_entity_poly.entity_id
_entity_poly.type
_entity_poly.pdbx_seq_one_letter_code
_entity_poly.pdbx_strand_id
1 'polypeptide(L)'
;MKIRRILATAVAVAVTTPAVLLSVTPAFADTAPTAQTQAKPTLEELEKAAAEAQEAYDKALAAKTAAYQVVEDAMSDTAPLTVAANDAKKAADDAGAAKTAADQAVTNAKAALDALPETATKEERTAAETAVTGAEAIAATAAADKTAADTKAEEARDAADDARVAALRAYSVTQKALTEAKDAKTAADDALAKAREEEENENQDCVAEPGLTTVLTGVPDSITAGTTTSLSLRVSNRTGKTLEAVTAHAFTHATDKSGLKETDKLLHLQWSTASSPKWHSIGGDHLINGIGPLKNGAHADIKLRLTIDASAPAGNGAAFVSADYTNENGSCGGNPDIAMYDFGVDKAAKPKPGKTDSGTTGSGTGTGTTGTTGSGTTGTTRTSGGSGPSAQGTASSNPVTTGGSLASTGSSSATPQLALASGAAVALGAAAMFTVRRRRTGTQV
;
A
#
# COMPACT_ATOMS: atom_id res chain seq x y z
N MET A 1 -27.07 -2.92 -12.50
CA MET A 1 -26.90 -2.73 -11.04
C MET A 1 -25.83 -3.70 -10.53
N LYS A 2 -24.82 -3.15 -9.85
CA LYS A 2 -23.89 -3.76 -8.88
C LYS A 2 -23.62 -5.27 -8.96
N ILE A 3 -22.41 -5.64 -9.36
CA ILE A 3 -21.80 -6.93 -8.99
C ILE A 3 -20.59 -6.64 -8.08
N ARG A 4 -20.58 -7.36 -6.96
CA ARG A 4 -19.75 -7.19 -5.79
C ARG A 4 -18.35 -7.79 -6.03
N ARG A 5 -17.37 -7.15 -5.39
CA ARG A 5 -16.05 -7.68 -5.05
C ARG A 5 -16.17 -9.00 -4.28
N ILE A 6 -15.25 -9.94 -4.50
CA ILE A 6 -14.45 -10.65 -3.49
C ILE A 6 -13.31 -11.40 -4.21
N LEU A 7 -12.15 -11.38 -3.56
CA LEU A 7 -10.88 -11.97 -3.94
C LEU A 7 -10.92 -13.49 -4.12
N ALA A 8 -10.05 -14.01 -4.99
CA ALA A 8 -9.38 -15.29 -4.78
C ALA A 8 -7.91 -15.16 -5.20
N THR A 9 -7.06 -15.20 -4.19
CA THR A 9 -5.60 -15.29 -4.27
C THR A 9 -5.18 -16.74 -4.55
N ALA A 10 -3.97 -16.89 -5.09
CA ALA A 10 -3.13 -18.09 -5.19
C ALA A 10 -3.10 -18.81 -6.56
N VAL A 11 -2.02 -18.58 -7.31
CA VAL A 11 -1.11 -19.65 -7.74
C VAL A 11 0.33 -19.13 -7.59
N ALA A 12 1.10 -19.79 -6.73
CA ALA A 12 2.54 -19.62 -6.56
C ALA A 12 3.30 -20.35 -7.67
N VAL A 13 4.55 -19.97 -7.95
CA VAL A 13 5.73 -20.86 -7.96
C VAL A 13 7.03 -20.02 -8.05
N ALA A 14 7.76 -20.07 -6.94
CA ALA A 14 9.22 -20.17 -6.75
C ALA A 14 10.22 -19.31 -7.55
N VAL A 15 10.91 -18.40 -6.84
CA VAL A 15 12.39 -18.35 -6.79
C VAL A 15 12.83 -17.88 -5.39
N THR A 16 13.32 -18.83 -4.59
CA THR A 16 14.27 -18.75 -3.44
C THR A 16 14.14 -17.63 -2.39
N THR A 17 13.64 -17.99 -1.21
CA THR A 17 13.93 -17.35 0.09
C THR A 17 15.25 -17.88 0.70
N PRO A 18 15.89 -17.11 1.60
CA PRO A 18 16.32 -17.64 2.89
C PRO A 18 15.29 -17.27 3.95
N ALA A 19 14.78 -18.30 4.61
CA ALA A 19 13.82 -18.24 5.69
C ALA A 19 14.43 -17.69 6.97
N VAL A 20 13.80 -16.69 7.58
CA VAL A 20 13.74 -16.48 9.04
C VAL A 20 12.46 -15.69 9.37
N LEU A 21 11.68 -16.19 10.34
CA LEU A 21 10.55 -15.57 11.07
C LEU A 21 9.17 -15.44 10.36
N LEU A 22 8.43 -16.55 10.28
CA LEU A 22 6.97 -16.51 10.42
C LEU A 22 6.51 -17.79 11.14
N SER A 23 6.55 -17.76 12.48
CA SER A 23 5.93 -18.77 13.33
C SER A 23 5.08 -18.08 14.39
N VAL A 24 3.82 -17.75 14.06
CA VAL A 24 2.76 -17.70 15.07
C VAL A 24 1.45 -18.14 14.40
N THR A 25 0.88 -19.24 14.91
CA THR A 25 -0.44 -19.77 14.56
C THR A 25 -1.56 -18.95 15.18
N PRO A 26 -2.81 -19.00 14.66
CA PRO A 26 -3.93 -18.23 15.19
C PRO A 26 -4.63 -18.98 16.33
N ALA A 27 -4.78 -18.34 17.50
CA ALA A 27 -5.67 -18.81 18.56
C ALA A 27 -6.23 -17.61 19.36
N PHE A 28 -7.55 -17.67 19.63
CA PHE A 28 -8.44 -16.74 20.36
C PHE A 28 -8.90 -15.50 19.56
N ALA A 29 -10.17 -15.38 19.15
CA ALA A 29 -11.44 -15.22 19.88
C ALA A 29 -11.66 -13.79 20.43
N ASP A 30 -12.73 -13.15 19.92
CA ASP A 30 -13.44 -11.96 20.39
C ASP A 30 -12.67 -10.92 21.22
N THR A 31 -12.28 -9.82 20.59
CA THR A 31 -12.36 -8.48 21.18
C THR A 31 -12.31 -7.42 20.07
N ALA A 32 -13.14 -6.39 20.20
CA ALA A 32 -13.24 -5.26 19.28
C ALA A 32 -11.86 -4.65 18.94
N PRO A 33 -11.66 -4.08 17.74
CA PRO A 33 -10.36 -3.57 17.35
C PRO A 33 -9.99 -2.36 18.23
N THR A 34 -9.07 -2.58 19.15
CA THR A 34 -8.25 -1.52 19.72
C THR A 34 -7.38 -1.01 18.58
N ALA A 35 -7.47 0.29 18.29
CA ALA A 35 -6.55 0.96 17.38
C ALA A 35 -5.15 0.91 18.01
N GLN A 36 -4.38 -0.13 17.70
CA GLN A 36 -2.94 -0.11 17.92
C GLN A 36 -2.34 0.88 16.94
N THR A 37 -1.79 1.97 17.47
CA THR A 37 -0.92 2.89 16.74
C THR A 37 0.24 2.07 16.18
N GLN A 38 0.19 1.77 14.88
CA GLN A 38 1.26 1.09 14.19
C GLN A 38 2.50 2.00 14.27
N ALA A 39 3.59 1.54 14.89
CA ALA A 39 4.81 2.33 15.01
C ALA A 39 5.27 2.74 13.60
N LYS A 40 5.54 4.04 13.41
CA LYS A 40 6.05 4.59 12.15
C LYS A 40 7.43 3.93 11.87
N PRO A 41 7.72 3.51 10.62
CA PRO A 41 9.02 2.96 10.27
C PRO A 41 10.14 3.95 10.62
N THR A 42 11.24 3.44 11.16
CA THR A 42 12.45 4.24 11.43
C THR A 42 13.15 4.64 10.14
N LEU A 43 13.96 5.70 10.18
CA LEU A 43 14.74 6.16 9.02
C LEU A 43 15.68 5.06 8.49
N GLU A 44 16.33 4.31 9.38
CA GLU A 44 17.22 3.20 9.02
C GLU A 44 16.46 2.07 8.29
N GLU A 45 15.23 1.77 8.71
CA GLU A 45 14.37 0.79 8.03
C GLU A 45 13.96 1.27 6.63
N LEU A 46 13.69 2.57 6.46
CA LEU A 46 13.37 3.16 5.15
C LEU A 46 14.58 3.21 4.21
N GLU A 47 15.77 3.50 4.72
CA GLU A 47 17.02 3.44 3.94
C GLU A 47 17.30 2.03 3.45
N LYS A 48 17.13 1.04 4.32
CA LYS A 48 17.24 -0.37 3.96
C LYS A 48 16.19 -0.76 2.91
N ALA A 49 14.93 -0.34 3.08
CA ALA A 49 13.86 -0.63 2.12
C ALA A 49 14.16 0.00 0.73
N ALA A 50 14.66 1.23 0.68
CA ALA A 50 15.07 1.88 -0.57
C ALA A 50 16.24 1.14 -1.24
N ALA A 51 17.23 0.68 -0.46
CA ALA A 51 18.35 -0.12 -0.98
C ALA A 51 17.88 -1.48 -1.54
N GLU A 52 17.00 -2.18 -0.84
CA GLU A 52 16.41 -3.44 -1.31
C GLU A 52 15.58 -3.23 -2.59
N ALA A 53 14.81 -2.14 -2.67
CA ALA A 53 14.04 -1.80 -3.85
C ALA A 53 14.92 -1.43 -5.06
N GLN A 54 16.04 -0.74 -4.83
CA GLN A 54 17.07 -0.49 -5.84
C GLN A 54 17.69 -1.80 -6.35
N GLU A 55 18.08 -2.73 -5.46
CA GLU A 55 18.63 -4.03 -5.86
C GLU A 55 17.61 -4.84 -6.68
N ALA A 56 16.33 -4.81 -6.30
CA ALA A 56 15.26 -5.47 -7.04
C ALA A 56 15.08 -4.86 -8.45
N TYR A 57 15.14 -3.53 -8.57
CA TYR A 57 15.12 -2.83 -9.86
C TYR A 57 16.30 -3.24 -10.76
N ASP A 58 17.51 -3.28 -10.22
CA ASP A 58 18.72 -3.65 -10.98
C ASP A 58 18.67 -5.11 -11.47
N LYS A 59 18.17 -6.03 -10.62
CA LYS A 59 17.93 -7.43 -11.01
C LYS A 59 16.88 -7.53 -12.11
N ALA A 60 15.77 -6.79 -12.01
CA ALA A 60 14.73 -6.77 -13.03
C ALA A 60 15.25 -6.20 -14.36
N LEU A 61 16.11 -5.18 -14.31
CA LEU A 61 16.75 -4.59 -15.48
C LEU A 61 17.70 -5.59 -16.15
N ALA A 62 18.55 -6.26 -15.36
CA ALA A 62 19.44 -7.30 -15.88
C ALA A 62 18.65 -8.46 -16.52
N ALA A 63 17.55 -8.90 -15.89
CA ALA A 63 16.68 -9.93 -16.43
C ALA A 63 16.02 -9.51 -17.75
N LYS A 64 15.55 -8.25 -17.85
CA LYS A 64 15.01 -7.70 -19.09
C LYS A 64 16.07 -7.68 -20.20
N THR A 65 17.28 -7.23 -19.90
CA THR A 65 18.39 -7.19 -20.86
C THR A 65 18.73 -8.59 -21.37
N ALA A 66 18.80 -9.58 -20.47
CA ALA A 66 19.04 -10.98 -20.85
C ALA A 66 17.89 -11.54 -21.72
N ALA A 67 16.63 -11.27 -21.36
CA ALA A 67 15.48 -11.71 -22.15
C ALA A 67 15.39 -11.03 -23.53
N TYR A 68 15.83 -9.78 -23.63
CA TYR A 68 15.93 -9.08 -24.91
C TYR A 68 16.94 -9.77 -25.85
N GLN A 69 18.10 -10.18 -25.33
CA GLN A 69 19.07 -10.93 -26.14
C GLN A 69 18.49 -12.26 -26.66
N VAL A 70 17.69 -12.96 -25.85
CA VAL A 70 17.00 -14.18 -26.30
C VAL A 70 16.02 -13.91 -27.43
N VAL A 71 15.33 -12.75 -27.42
CA VAL A 71 14.46 -12.33 -28.53
C VAL A 71 15.27 -12.07 -29.79
N GLU A 72 16.38 -11.33 -29.70
CA GLU A 72 17.28 -11.08 -30.83
C GLU A 72 17.80 -12.39 -31.43
N ASP A 73 18.28 -13.30 -30.58
CA ASP A 73 18.79 -14.60 -31.01
C ASP A 73 17.71 -15.46 -31.68
N ALA A 74 16.46 -15.40 -31.19
CA ALA A 74 15.32 -16.12 -31.78
C ALA A 74 14.79 -15.50 -33.08
N MET A 75 14.95 -14.18 -33.24
CA MET A 75 14.54 -13.44 -34.44
C MET A 75 15.60 -13.46 -35.54
N SER A 76 16.84 -13.85 -35.22
CA SER A 76 17.92 -13.95 -36.20
C SER A 76 17.61 -14.93 -37.34
N ASP A 77 18.04 -14.56 -38.55
CA ASP A 77 18.01 -15.44 -39.72
C ASP A 77 18.91 -16.68 -39.54
N THR A 78 19.92 -16.58 -38.67
CA THR A 78 20.82 -17.69 -38.32
C THR A 78 20.33 -18.50 -37.13
N ALA A 79 19.15 -18.20 -36.57
CA ALA A 79 18.58 -18.99 -35.49
C ALA A 79 18.35 -20.43 -35.99
N PRO A 80 18.69 -21.48 -35.22
CA PRO A 80 18.63 -22.86 -35.69
C PRO A 80 17.26 -23.28 -36.26
N LEU A 81 16.16 -22.82 -35.65
CA LEU A 81 14.81 -23.10 -36.13
C LEU A 81 14.46 -22.28 -37.39
N THR A 82 14.93 -21.04 -37.51
CA THR A 82 14.78 -20.25 -38.75
C THR A 82 15.53 -20.91 -39.91
N VAL A 83 16.77 -21.38 -39.67
CA VAL A 83 17.57 -22.11 -40.67
C VAL A 83 16.85 -23.41 -41.08
N ALA A 84 16.38 -24.20 -40.11
CA ALA A 84 15.64 -25.43 -40.40
C ALA A 84 14.35 -25.18 -41.20
N ALA A 85 13.60 -24.12 -40.88
CA ALA A 85 12.41 -23.72 -41.64
C ALA A 85 12.77 -23.32 -43.09
N ASN A 86 13.86 -22.58 -43.28
CA ASN A 86 14.34 -22.20 -44.61
C ASN A 86 14.80 -23.41 -45.44
N ASP A 87 15.50 -24.35 -44.82
CA ASP A 87 15.94 -25.59 -45.47
C ASP A 87 14.74 -26.48 -45.85
N ALA A 88 13.77 -26.63 -44.95
CA ALA A 88 12.54 -27.37 -45.23
C ALA A 88 11.72 -26.73 -46.35
N LYS A 89 11.61 -25.39 -46.35
CA LYS A 89 10.99 -24.64 -47.44
C LYS A 89 11.70 -24.89 -48.78
N LYS A 90 13.03 -24.83 -48.80
CA LYS A 90 13.81 -25.12 -50.01
C LYS A 90 13.53 -26.52 -50.53
N ALA A 91 13.48 -27.52 -49.64
CA ALA A 91 13.15 -28.90 -50.03
C ALA A 91 11.73 -29.04 -50.59
N ALA A 92 10.75 -28.32 -50.05
CA ALA A 92 9.39 -28.26 -50.59
C ALA A 92 9.34 -27.62 -51.98
N ASP A 93 10.07 -26.51 -52.17
CA ASP A 93 10.18 -25.84 -53.47
C ASP A 93 10.84 -26.77 -54.53
N ASP A 94 11.90 -27.49 -54.16
CA ASP A 94 12.59 -28.47 -55.02
C ASP A 94 11.67 -29.66 -55.36
N ALA A 95 10.91 -30.19 -54.39
CA ALA A 95 9.93 -31.25 -54.63
C ALA A 95 8.77 -30.78 -55.52
N GLY A 96 8.36 -29.51 -55.38
CA GLY A 96 7.40 -28.86 -56.27
C GLY A 96 7.89 -28.84 -57.72
N ALA A 97 9.15 -28.44 -57.94
CA ALA A 97 9.75 -28.46 -59.27
C ALA A 97 9.85 -29.88 -59.85
N ALA A 98 10.21 -30.87 -59.04
CA ALA A 98 10.26 -32.28 -59.45
C ALA A 98 8.88 -32.80 -59.86
N LYS A 99 7.82 -32.45 -59.11
CA LYS A 99 6.44 -32.80 -59.48
C LYS A 99 6.05 -32.17 -60.81
N THR A 100 6.33 -30.88 -61.03
CA THR A 100 6.03 -30.22 -62.31
C THR A 100 6.74 -30.91 -63.48
N ALA A 101 8.01 -31.29 -63.31
CA ALA A 101 8.74 -32.03 -64.34
C ALA A 101 8.13 -33.42 -64.61
N ALA A 102 7.71 -34.15 -63.58
CA ALA A 102 7.09 -35.46 -63.71
C ALA A 102 5.71 -35.39 -64.39
N ASP A 103 4.88 -34.40 -64.02
CA ASP A 103 3.60 -34.14 -64.67
C ASP A 103 3.79 -33.84 -66.17
N GLN A 104 4.80 -33.03 -66.52
CA GLN A 104 5.15 -32.74 -67.91
C GLN A 104 5.62 -33.99 -68.67
N ALA A 105 6.34 -34.90 -68.01
CA ALA A 105 6.74 -36.17 -68.61
C ALA A 105 5.53 -37.06 -68.93
N VAL A 106 4.49 -37.07 -68.08
CA VAL A 106 3.21 -37.76 -68.37
C VAL A 106 2.55 -37.16 -69.60
N THR A 107 2.45 -35.82 -69.68
CA THR A 107 1.90 -35.12 -70.84
C THR A 107 2.65 -35.48 -72.12
N ASN A 108 3.98 -35.49 -72.07
CA ASN A 108 4.82 -35.82 -73.22
C ASN A 108 4.67 -37.28 -73.65
N ALA A 109 4.62 -38.21 -72.70
CA ALA A 109 4.45 -39.64 -72.98
C ALA A 109 3.09 -39.93 -73.63
N LYS A 110 2.02 -39.29 -73.15
CA LYS A 110 0.68 -39.39 -73.74
C LYS A 110 0.64 -38.83 -75.16
N ALA A 111 1.22 -37.65 -75.36
CA ALA A 111 1.33 -37.06 -76.69
C ALA A 111 2.12 -37.95 -77.67
N ALA A 112 3.18 -38.61 -77.21
CA ALA A 112 3.94 -39.55 -78.04
C ALA A 112 3.14 -40.81 -78.41
N LEU A 113 2.34 -41.34 -77.47
CA LEU A 113 1.43 -42.45 -77.74
C LEU A 113 0.35 -42.07 -78.78
N ASP A 114 -0.25 -40.88 -78.63
CA ASP A 114 -1.28 -40.36 -79.54
C ASP A 114 -0.74 -40.07 -80.96
N ALA A 115 0.55 -39.76 -81.07
CA ALA A 115 1.21 -39.47 -82.34
C ALA A 115 1.59 -40.72 -83.16
N LEU A 116 1.40 -41.93 -82.62
CA LEU A 116 1.73 -43.16 -83.35
C LEU A 116 0.82 -43.34 -84.58
N PRO A 117 1.39 -43.60 -85.78
CA PRO A 117 0.60 -43.83 -86.98
C PRO A 117 -0.23 -45.12 -86.88
N GLU A 118 -1.27 -45.25 -87.70
CA GLU A 118 -2.07 -46.48 -87.75
C GLU A 118 -1.24 -47.72 -88.09
N THR A 119 -0.17 -47.55 -88.88
CA THR A 119 0.80 -48.59 -89.26
C THR A 119 1.80 -48.96 -88.16
N ALA A 120 1.78 -48.30 -87.00
CA ALA A 120 2.70 -48.60 -85.89
C ALA A 120 2.55 -50.05 -85.44
N THR A 121 3.67 -50.72 -85.20
CA THR A 121 3.68 -52.13 -84.80
C THR A 121 3.10 -52.30 -83.40
N LYS A 122 2.72 -53.53 -83.06
CA LYS A 122 2.22 -53.84 -81.73
C LYS A 122 3.26 -53.55 -80.65
N GLU A 123 4.52 -53.82 -80.96
CA GLU A 123 5.67 -53.57 -80.09
C GLU A 123 5.85 -52.06 -79.84
N GLU A 124 5.73 -51.21 -80.87
CA GLU A 124 5.82 -49.75 -80.73
C GLU A 124 4.70 -49.19 -79.85
N ARG A 125 3.46 -49.66 -80.04
CA ARG A 125 2.31 -49.26 -79.21
C ARG A 125 2.50 -49.68 -77.74
N THR A 126 2.88 -50.94 -77.51
CA THR A 126 3.13 -51.44 -76.14
C THR A 126 4.28 -50.69 -75.46
N ALA A 127 5.33 -50.31 -76.19
CA ALA A 127 6.42 -49.51 -75.65
C ALA A 127 5.94 -48.11 -75.22
N ALA A 128 5.12 -47.45 -76.03
CA ALA A 128 4.55 -46.14 -75.69
C ALA A 128 3.56 -46.21 -74.51
N GLU A 129 2.69 -47.22 -74.45
CA GLU A 129 1.81 -47.48 -73.31
C GLU A 129 2.60 -47.73 -72.01
N THR A 130 3.71 -48.47 -72.10
CA THR A 130 4.63 -48.71 -70.98
C THR A 130 5.28 -47.40 -70.53
N ALA A 131 5.68 -46.53 -71.46
CA ALA A 131 6.25 -45.22 -71.15
C ALA A 131 5.26 -44.30 -70.43
N VAL A 132 3.98 -44.29 -70.86
CA VAL A 132 2.91 -43.56 -70.15
C VAL A 132 2.75 -44.08 -68.73
N THR A 133 2.64 -45.40 -68.56
CA THR A 133 2.48 -46.02 -67.24
C THR A 133 3.66 -45.71 -66.32
N GLY A 134 4.88 -45.76 -66.85
CA GLY A 134 6.10 -45.40 -66.12
C GLY A 134 6.12 -43.92 -65.71
N ALA A 135 5.75 -43.02 -66.62
CA ALA A 135 5.66 -41.59 -66.31
C ALA A 135 4.59 -41.30 -65.24
N GLU A 136 3.42 -41.95 -65.31
CA GLU A 136 2.35 -41.80 -64.32
C GLU A 136 2.78 -42.27 -62.93
N ALA A 137 3.52 -43.37 -62.84
CA ALA A 137 4.08 -43.85 -61.58
C ALA A 137 5.10 -42.87 -60.98
N ILE A 138 5.96 -42.27 -61.81
CA ILE A 138 6.92 -41.23 -61.39
C ILE A 138 6.17 -39.98 -60.90
N ALA A 139 5.14 -39.53 -61.63
CA ALA A 139 4.33 -38.38 -61.25
C ALA A 139 3.58 -38.63 -59.93
N ALA A 140 3.05 -39.83 -59.71
CA ALA A 140 2.42 -40.21 -58.45
C ALA A 140 3.42 -40.16 -57.28
N THR A 141 4.65 -40.65 -57.48
CA THR A 141 5.72 -40.59 -56.48
C THR A 141 6.11 -39.15 -56.17
N ALA A 142 6.35 -38.33 -57.20
CA ALA A 142 6.71 -36.92 -57.03
C ALA A 142 5.59 -36.11 -56.34
N ALA A 143 4.32 -36.45 -56.58
CA ALA A 143 3.19 -35.86 -55.87
C ALA A 143 3.17 -36.20 -54.37
N ALA A 144 3.48 -37.46 -54.02
CA ALA A 144 3.60 -37.88 -52.63
C ALA A 144 4.80 -37.20 -51.94
N ASP A 145 5.96 -37.13 -52.61
CA ASP A 145 7.15 -36.47 -52.10
C ASP A 145 6.92 -34.97 -51.87
N LYS A 146 6.26 -34.29 -52.82
CA LYS A 146 5.85 -32.89 -52.64
C LYS A 146 4.96 -32.71 -51.42
N THR A 147 3.95 -33.56 -51.26
CA THR A 147 3.03 -33.48 -50.10
C THR A 147 3.80 -33.64 -48.79
N ALA A 148 4.72 -34.61 -48.72
CA ALA A 148 5.54 -34.83 -47.54
C ALA A 148 6.52 -33.67 -47.26
N ALA A 149 7.07 -33.06 -48.31
CA ALA A 149 7.96 -31.91 -48.18
C ALA A 149 7.21 -30.64 -47.73
N ASP A 150 6.02 -30.39 -48.27
CA ASP A 150 5.15 -29.28 -47.85
C ASP A 150 4.78 -29.39 -46.37
N THR A 151 4.36 -30.58 -45.91
CA THR A 151 4.05 -30.82 -44.49
C THR A 151 5.25 -30.53 -43.59
N LYS A 152 6.46 -30.99 -43.97
CA LYS A 152 7.68 -30.71 -43.21
C LYS A 152 8.03 -29.22 -43.18
N ALA A 153 7.81 -28.50 -44.28
CA ALA A 153 8.05 -27.06 -44.34
C ALA A 153 7.08 -26.28 -43.45
N GLU A 154 5.81 -26.70 -43.39
CA GLU A 154 4.81 -26.13 -42.49
C GLU A 154 5.17 -26.39 -41.02
N GLU A 155 5.47 -27.64 -40.64
CA GLU A 155 5.88 -27.99 -39.27
C GLU A 155 7.14 -27.24 -38.82
N ALA A 156 8.14 -27.11 -39.70
CA ALA A 156 9.38 -26.40 -39.37
C ALA A 156 9.15 -24.88 -39.20
N ARG A 157 8.27 -24.30 -40.01
CA ARG A 157 7.87 -22.90 -39.88
C ARG A 157 7.12 -22.67 -38.57
N ASP A 158 6.14 -23.51 -38.26
CA ASP A 158 5.36 -23.39 -37.03
C ASP A 158 6.27 -23.49 -35.79
N ALA A 159 7.25 -24.42 -35.81
CA ALA A 159 8.24 -24.52 -34.75
C ALA A 159 9.09 -23.25 -34.57
N ALA A 160 9.49 -22.60 -35.68
CA ALA A 160 10.24 -21.34 -35.64
C ALA A 160 9.38 -20.18 -35.11
N ASP A 161 8.13 -20.08 -35.55
CA ASP A 161 7.20 -19.05 -35.13
C ASP A 161 6.81 -19.22 -33.64
N ASP A 162 6.58 -20.44 -33.18
CA ASP A 162 6.33 -20.75 -31.77
C ASP A 162 7.51 -20.36 -30.87
N ALA A 163 8.74 -20.61 -31.31
CA ALA A 163 9.94 -20.21 -30.57
C ALA A 163 10.07 -18.69 -30.45
N ARG A 164 9.78 -17.95 -31.53
CA ARG A 164 9.76 -16.47 -31.52
C ARG A 164 8.69 -15.94 -30.58
N VAL A 165 7.48 -16.52 -30.63
CA VAL A 165 6.38 -16.14 -29.74
C VAL A 165 6.73 -16.44 -28.27
N ALA A 166 7.35 -17.59 -27.98
CA ALA A 166 7.79 -17.93 -26.64
C ALA A 166 8.83 -16.94 -26.10
N ALA A 167 9.82 -16.54 -26.92
CA ALA A 167 10.81 -15.54 -26.55
C ALA A 167 10.18 -14.17 -26.26
N LEU A 168 9.26 -13.71 -27.12
CA LEU A 168 8.54 -12.44 -26.92
C LEU A 168 7.65 -12.45 -25.67
N ARG A 169 6.98 -13.57 -25.38
CA ARG A 169 6.20 -13.74 -24.14
C ARG A 169 7.09 -13.69 -22.90
N ALA A 170 8.26 -14.32 -22.93
CA ALA A 170 9.21 -14.25 -21.83
C ALA A 170 9.70 -12.80 -21.63
N TYR A 171 10.04 -12.10 -22.71
CA TYR A 171 10.45 -10.71 -22.66
C TYR A 171 9.36 -9.79 -22.09
N SER A 172 8.09 -9.96 -22.47
CA SER A 172 6.99 -9.15 -21.95
C SER A 172 6.80 -9.29 -20.43
N VAL A 173 7.01 -10.49 -19.88
CA VAL A 173 7.00 -10.73 -18.43
C VAL A 173 8.13 -9.94 -17.74
N THR A 174 9.34 -9.94 -18.31
CA THR A 174 10.47 -9.16 -17.73
C THR A 174 10.25 -7.65 -17.81
N GLN A 175 9.58 -7.16 -18.86
CA GLN A 175 9.21 -5.75 -18.95
C GLN A 175 8.23 -5.35 -17.86
N LYS A 176 7.21 -6.18 -17.60
CA LYS A 176 6.27 -5.94 -16.51
C LYS A 176 6.97 -5.95 -15.15
N ALA A 177 7.85 -6.92 -14.90
CA ALA A 177 8.62 -6.99 -13.66
C ALA A 177 9.51 -5.76 -13.44
N LEU A 178 10.14 -5.22 -14.50
CA LEU A 178 10.93 -3.99 -14.41
C LEU A 178 10.06 -2.79 -14.05
N THR A 179 8.86 -2.66 -14.63
CA THR A 179 7.93 -1.60 -14.29
C THR A 179 7.51 -1.69 -12.82
N GLU A 180 7.09 -2.87 -12.35
CA GLU A 180 6.70 -3.08 -10.96
C GLU A 180 7.85 -2.78 -9.98
N ALA A 181 9.09 -3.20 -10.31
CA ALA A 181 10.26 -2.90 -9.50
C ALA A 181 10.60 -1.40 -9.48
N LYS A 182 10.41 -0.70 -10.61
CA LYS A 182 10.60 0.76 -10.69
C LYS A 182 9.59 1.51 -9.83
N ASP A 183 8.32 1.10 -9.87
CA ASP A 183 7.26 1.72 -9.08
C ASP A 183 7.52 1.50 -7.58
N ALA A 184 7.92 0.28 -7.19
CA ALA A 184 8.31 -0.03 -5.81
C ALA A 184 9.52 0.79 -5.34
N LYS A 185 10.53 0.93 -6.19
CA LYS A 185 11.70 1.79 -5.92
C LYS A 185 11.30 3.24 -5.71
N THR A 186 10.48 3.78 -6.61
CA THR A 186 10.00 5.16 -6.51
C THR A 186 9.23 5.39 -5.22
N ALA A 187 8.34 4.46 -4.85
CA ALA A 187 7.60 4.54 -3.59
C ALA A 187 8.51 4.46 -2.35
N ALA A 188 9.57 3.65 -2.38
CA ALA A 188 10.53 3.55 -1.28
C ALA A 188 11.38 4.82 -1.15
N ASP A 189 11.84 5.37 -2.28
CA ASP A 189 12.59 6.62 -2.31
C ASP A 189 11.74 7.81 -1.82
N ASP A 190 10.48 7.90 -2.25
CA ASP A 190 9.53 8.95 -1.83
C ASP A 190 9.24 8.85 -0.32
N ALA A 191 9.07 7.63 0.20
CA ALA A 191 8.85 7.41 1.63
C ALA A 191 10.09 7.81 2.45
N LEU A 192 11.29 7.48 1.97
CA LEU A 192 12.54 7.88 2.60
C LEU A 192 12.73 9.41 2.57
N ALA A 193 12.47 10.05 1.42
CA ALA A 193 12.56 11.50 1.28
C ALA A 193 11.60 12.20 2.24
N LYS A 194 10.34 11.75 2.30
CA LYS A 194 9.35 12.30 3.23
C LYS A 194 9.77 12.11 4.70
N ALA A 195 10.30 10.96 5.07
CA ALA A 195 10.78 10.74 6.43
C ALA A 195 11.96 11.65 6.80
N ARG A 196 12.86 11.93 5.84
CA ARG A 196 13.96 12.89 6.04
C ARG A 196 13.46 14.32 6.18
N GLU A 197 12.48 14.73 5.38
CA GLU A 197 11.83 16.04 5.53
C GLU A 197 11.11 16.15 6.88
N GLU A 198 10.44 15.09 7.34
CA GLU A 198 9.80 15.07 8.66
C GLU A 198 10.83 15.14 9.80
N GLU A 199 11.98 14.45 9.72
CA GLU A 199 13.06 14.61 10.71
C GLU A 199 13.71 16.01 10.66
N GLU A 200 13.86 16.61 9.47
CA GLU A 200 14.39 17.97 9.34
C GLU A 200 13.43 19.02 9.94
N ASN A 201 12.13 18.77 9.85
CA ASN A 201 11.09 19.61 10.45
C ASN A 201 10.89 19.34 11.97
N GLU A 202 11.09 18.10 12.43
CA GLU A 202 11.06 17.74 13.86
C GLU A 202 12.33 18.20 14.59
N ASN A 203 13.45 18.43 13.87
CA ASN A 203 14.70 18.99 14.40
C ASN A 203 14.79 20.53 14.32
N GLN A 204 13.72 21.24 13.93
CA GLN A 204 13.57 22.65 14.29
C GLN A 204 13.07 22.75 15.73
N ASP A 205 13.91 22.36 16.70
CA ASP A 205 13.66 22.64 18.10
C ASP A 205 13.40 24.14 18.26
N CYS A 206 12.16 24.51 18.61
CA CYS A 206 11.84 25.88 18.92
C CYS A 206 12.82 26.36 20.00
N VAL A 207 13.62 27.36 19.65
CA VAL A 207 14.75 27.74 20.49
C VAL A 207 14.25 28.38 21.78
N ALA A 208 14.87 28.02 22.90
CA ALA A 208 14.68 28.75 24.15
C ALA A 208 15.03 30.22 23.91
N GLU A 209 14.07 31.10 24.18
CA GLU A 209 14.13 32.51 23.86
C GLU A 209 13.95 33.31 25.16
N PRO A 210 15.04 33.57 25.91
CA PRO A 210 14.99 34.27 27.20
C PRO A 210 14.37 35.67 27.14
N GLY A 211 14.30 36.27 25.95
CA GLY A 211 13.64 37.55 25.72
C GLY A 211 12.12 37.46 25.68
N LEU A 212 11.52 36.28 25.46
CA LEU A 212 10.08 36.06 25.60
C LEU A 212 9.79 35.67 27.05
N THR A 213 9.00 36.48 27.76
CA THR A 213 8.76 36.26 29.20
C THR A 213 7.28 36.27 29.54
N THR A 214 6.86 35.40 30.45
CA THR A 214 5.53 35.36 31.03
C THR A 214 5.55 35.76 32.50
N VAL A 215 4.60 36.59 32.92
CA VAL A 215 4.43 36.96 34.33
C VAL A 215 2.95 36.89 34.69
N LEU A 216 2.60 36.09 35.69
CA LEU A 216 1.26 36.02 36.24
C LEU A 216 1.17 36.91 37.48
N THR A 217 0.15 37.76 37.52
CA THR A 217 -0.08 38.70 38.63
C THR A 217 -1.49 38.54 39.19
N GLY A 218 -1.66 38.90 40.46
CA GLY A 218 -2.94 38.79 41.16
C GLY A 218 -3.23 37.41 41.74
N VAL A 219 -2.26 36.50 41.79
CA VAL A 219 -2.37 35.21 42.48
C VAL A 219 -2.32 35.46 43.99
N PRO A 220 -3.40 35.18 44.75
CA PRO A 220 -3.41 35.34 46.20
C PRO A 220 -2.74 34.14 46.88
N ASP A 221 -2.29 34.31 48.12
CA ASP A 221 -1.70 33.22 48.93
C ASP A 221 -2.69 32.06 49.14
N SER A 222 -3.99 32.32 49.16
CA SER A 222 -5.03 31.30 49.17
C SER A 222 -6.32 31.72 48.46
N ILE A 223 -7.06 30.73 47.94
CA ILE A 223 -8.35 30.90 47.28
C ILE A 223 -9.36 30.01 48.00
N THR A 224 -10.48 30.60 48.43
CA THR A 224 -11.56 29.85 49.09
C THR A 224 -12.39 29.09 48.05
N ALA A 225 -12.63 27.80 48.28
CA ALA A 225 -13.53 26.98 47.47
C ALA A 225 -14.93 27.62 47.36
N GLY A 226 -15.48 27.63 46.15
CA GLY A 226 -16.74 28.30 45.82
C GLY A 226 -16.59 29.76 45.39
N THR A 227 -15.36 30.26 45.23
CA THR A 227 -15.09 31.64 44.79
C THR A 227 -14.37 31.69 43.44
N THR A 228 -14.42 32.86 42.80
CA THR A 228 -13.71 33.15 41.56
C THR A 228 -12.69 34.26 41.81
N THR A 229 -11.45 34.03 41.40
CA THR A 229 -10.34 34.99 41.48
C THR A 229 -9.96 35.46 40.09
N SER A 230 -9.72 36.76 39.92
CA SER A 230 -9.22 37.32 38.65
C SER A 230 -7.70 37.45 38.71
N LEU A 231 -7.01 37.01 37.66
CA LEU A 231 -5.57 37.05 37.50
C LEU A 231 -5.22 37.76 36.19
N SER A 232 -3.99 38.26 36.05
CA SER A 232 -3.52 38.88 34.81
C SER A 232 -2.19 38.27 34.39
N LEU A 233 -2.17 37.64 33.22
CA LEU A 233 -0.98 37.10 32.57
C LEU A 233 -0.43 38.14 31.60
N ARG A 234 0.82 38.54 31.77
CA ARG A 234 1.54 39.39 30.83
C ARG A 234 2.54 38.56 30.04
N VAL A 235 2.45 38.62 28.72
CA VAL A 235 3.46 38.07 27.79
C VAL A 235 4.24 39.24 27.21
N SER A 236 5.56 39.26 27.38
CA SER A 236 6.43 40.36 26.93
C SER A 236 7.48 39.87 25.95
N ASN A 237 7.70 40.63 24.88
CA ASN A 237 8.75 40.39 23.91
C ASN A 237 9.93 41.36 24.14
N ARG A 238 11.08 40.83 24.53
CA ARG A 238 12.37 41.53 24.69
C ARG A 238 13.49 40.85 23.88
N THR A 239 13.12 40.12 22.84
CA THR A 239 14.01 39.28 22.03
C THR A 239 14.87 40.08 21.03
N GLY A 240 14.60 41.38 20.86
CA GLY A 240 15.23 42.21 19.83
C GLY A 240 14.56 42.12 18.45
N LYS A 241 13.64 41.17 18.25
CA LYS A 241 12.91 40.92 16.98
C LYS A 241 11.39 41.03 17.17
N THR A 242 10.66 41.14 16.07
CA THR A 242 9.19 40.99 16.08
C THR A 242 8.86 39.50 16.08
N LEU A 243 7.89 39.09 16.91
CA LEU A 243 7.35 37.74 16.95
C LEU A 243 5.96 37.78 16.29
N GLU A 244 5.71 36.91 15.34
CA GLU A 244 4.54 37.04 14.45
C GLU A 244 3.30 36.32 15.00
N ALA A 245 3.38 35.01 15.25
CA ALA A 245 2.30 34.24 15.85
C ALA A 245 2.66 33.87 17.29
N VAL A 246 2.34 34.75 18.24
CA VAL A 246 2.55 34.49 19.67
C VAL A 246 1.35 33.75 20.26
N THR A 247 1.62 32.68 21.01
CA THR A 247 0.65 31.94 21.81
C THR A 247 1.09 31.94 23.28
N ALA A 248 0.13 31.76 24.19
CA ALA A 248 0.45 31.48 25.59
C ALA A 248 -0.19 30.17 26.01
N HIS A 249 0.41 29.51 27.00
CA HIS A 249 -0.17 28.37 27.67
C HIS A 249 -0.43 28.74 29.12
N ALA A 250 -1.57 28.31 29.64
CA ALA A 250 -1.85 28.41 31.06
C ALA A 250 -2.64 27.19 31.53
N PHE A 251 -2.29 26.67 32.70
CA PHE A 251 -3.05 25.58 33.34
C PHE A 251 -2.92 25.66 34.85
N THR A 252 -3.79 24.94 35.55
CA THR A 252 -3.77 24.85 37.01
C THR A 252 -3.69 23.41 37.44
N HIS A 253 -2.91 23.16 38.47
CA HIS A 253 -2.85 21.88 39.18
C HIS A 253 -3.25 22.11 40.64
N ALA A 254 -3.96 21.17 41.25
CA ALA A 254 -4.29 21.23 42.66
C ALA A 254 -4.41 19.84 43.28
N THR A 255 -3.98 19.73 44.53
CA THR A 255 -4.06 18.50 45.32
C THR A 255 -4.79 18.74 46.64
N ASP A 256 -5.23 17.67 47.30
CA ASP A 256 -5.55 17.76 48.72
C ASP A 256 -4.32 18.12 49.59
N LYS A 257 -4.52 18.35 50.89
CA LYS A 257 -3.43 18.72 51.81
C LYS A 257 -2.27 17.73 51.87
N SER A 258 -2.48 16.48 51.47
CA SER A 258 -1.43 15.46 51.49
C SER A 258 -0.52 15.54 50.26
N GLY A 259 -0.94 16.23 49.20
CA GLY A 259 -0.23 16.23 47.91
C GLY A 259 -0.50 14.99 47.06
N LEU A 260 -1.25 14.01 47.56
CA LEU A 260 -1.38 12.70 46.91
C LEU A 260 -2.66 12.53 46.08
N LYS A 261 -3.67 13.38 46.27
CA LYS A 261 -4.93 13.31 45.55
C LYS A 261 -5.13 14.56 44.71
N GLU A 262 -5.13 14.37 43.40
CA GLU A 262 -5.42 15.43 42.43
C GLU A 262 -6.88 15.89 42.50
N THR A 263 -7.07 17.19 42.34
CA THR A 263 -8.36 17.89 42.41
C THR A 263 -8.57 18.85 41.23
N ASP A 264 -7.76 18.77 40.18
CA ASP A 264 -7.71 19.68 39.02
C ASP A 264 -9.08 19.88 38.37
N LYS A 265 -9.90 18.83 38.30
CA LYS A 265 -11.27 18.89 37.77
C LYS A 265 -12.22 19.85 38.50
N LEU A 266 -11.84 20.31 39.69
CA LEU A 266 -12.59 21.28 40.51
C LEU A 266 -12.09 22.72 40.31
N LEU A 267 -11.08 22.92 39.47
CA LEU A 267 -10.51 24.20 39.11
C LEU A 267 -10.88 24.53 37.67
N HIS A 268 -11.52 25.66 37.48
CA HIS A 268 -11.98 26.12 36.18
C HIS A 268 -11.23 27.40 35.81
N LEU A 269 -10.18 27.26 35.01
CA LEU A 269 -9.41 28.37 34.47
C LEU A 269 -10.01 28.85 33.15
N GLN A 270 -10.24 30.15 33.04
CA GLN A 270 -10.77 30.79 31.85
C GLN A 270 -9.95 32.02 31.49
N TRP A 271 -9.92 32.36 30.21
CA TRP A 271 -9.12 33.45 29.67
C TRP A 271 -9.94 34.40 28.80
N SER A 272 -9.44 35.61 28.64
CA SER A 272 -9.94 36.62 27.71
C SER A 272 -8.81 37.56 27.29
N THR A 273 -8.74 37.90 26.00
CA THR A 273 -7.74 38.81 25.44
C THR A 273 -8.41 40.06 24.87
N ALA A 274 -7.62 41.07 24.50
CA ALA A 274 -8.14 42.25 23.82
C ALA A 274 -8.77 41.91 22.45
N SER A 275 -8.20 40.94 21.72
CA SER A 275 -8.71 40.48 20.42
C SER A 275 -9.90 39.50 20.55
N SER A 276 -10.01 38.82 21.70
CA SER A 276 -11.07 37.87 22.03
C SER A 276 -11.65 38.19 23.41
N PRO A 277 -12.50 39.23 23.53
CA PRO A 277 -12.96 39.77 24.81
C PRO A 277 -14.02 38.91 25.52
N LYS A 278 -14.42 37.78 24.94
CA LYS A 278 -15.30 36.80 25.59
C LYS A 278 -14.47 35.88 26.47
N TRP A 279 -15.09 35.36 27.54
CA TRP A 279 -14.45 34.36 28.40
C TRP A 279 -14.46 33.00 27.72
N HIS A 280 -13.29 32.39 27.60
CA HIS A 280 -13.07 31.05 27.05
C HIS A 280 -12.53 30.15 28.15
N SER A 281 -13.05 28.92 28.23
CA SER A 281 -12.41 27.90 29.06
C SER A 281 -11.11 27.44 28.43
N ILE A 282 -10.12 27.14 29.25
CA ILE A 282 -8.88 26.51 28.77
C ILE A 282 -9.19 25.06 28.37
N GLY A 283 -8.80 24.70 27.14
CA GLY A 283 -8.94 23.35 26.60
C GLY A 283 -7.83 22.41 27.08
N GLY A 284 -7.89 21.14 26.70
CA GLY A 284 -6.87 20.14 27.07
C GLY A 284 -5.48 20.37 26.44
N ASP A 285 -5.37 21.30 25.49
CA ASP A 285 -4.12 21.80 24.90
C ASP A 285 -3.49 22.96 25.70
N HIS A 286 -4.18 23.43 26.74
CA HIS A 286 -3.80 24.55 27.61
C HIS A 286 -3.58 25.88 26.88
N LEU A 287 -4.07 25.99 25.64
CA LEU A 287 -3.67 27.04 24.71
C LEU A 287 -4.54 28.30 24.85
N ILE A 288 -3.87 29.45 24.86
CA ILE A 288 -4.45 30.79 24.80
C ILE A 288 -4.07 31.42 23.48
N ASN A 289 -5.07 31.58 22.63
CA ASN A 289 -4.93 32.18 21.31
C ASN A 289 -5.31 33.67 21.29
N GLY A 290 -5.03 34.35 20.18
CA GLY A 290 -5.44 35.74 19.99
C GLY A 290 -4.57 36.76 20.73
N ILE A 291 -3.30 36.45 20.97
CA ILE A 291 -2.32 37.45 21.40
C ILE A 291 -1.89 38.30 20.20
N GLY A 292 -1.74 37.65 19.04
CA GLY A 292 -1.30 38.31 17.80
C GLY A 292 0.20 38.63 17.81
N PRO A 293 0.68 39.39 16.82
CA PRO A 293 2.09 39.71 16.71
C PRO A 293 2.56 40.66 17.82
N LEU A 294 3.73 40.38 18.39
CA LEU A 294 4.39 41.23 19.38
C LEU A 294 5.68 41.80 18.80
N LYS A 295 5.72 43.12 18.60
CA LYS A 295 6.96 43.85 18.27
C LYS A 295 7.95 43.79 19.43
N ASN A 296 9.24 43.97 19.15
CA ASN A 296 10.25 44.10 20.20
C ASN A 296 9.88 45.22 21.19
N GLY A 297 9.95 44.94 22.49
CA GLY A 297 9.55 45.83 23.58
C GLY A 297 8.05 45.86 23.87
N ALA A 298 7.21 45.22 23.05
CA ALA A 298 5.77 45.14 23.27
C ALA A 298 5.39 44.05 24.26
N HIS A 299 4.18 44.15 24.80
CA HIS A 299 3.56 43.15 25.65
C HIS A 299 2.08 43.01 25.34
N ALA A 300 1.52 41.85 25.70
CA ALA A 300 0.09 41.60 25.74
C ALA A 300 -0.32 41.23 27.16
N ASP A 301 -1.45 41.79 27.60
CA ASP A 301 -2.09 41.44 28.87
C ASP A 301 -3.32 40.56 28.59
N ILE A 302 -3.26 39.34 29.10
CA ILE A 302 -4.34 38.35 29.06
C ILE A 302 -5.03 38.33 30.42
N LYS A 303 -6.35 38.52 30.42
CA LYS A 303 -7.16 38.38 31.62
C LYS A 303 -7.44 36.90 31.85
N LEU A 304 -7.15 36.44 33.06
CA LEU A 304 -7.47 35.10 33.51
C LEU A 304 -8.47 35.19 34.66
N ARG A 305 -9.30 34.16 34.80
CA ARG A 305 -10.10 33.97 36.01
C ARG A 305 -10.11 32.51 36.38
N LEU A 306 -9.86 32.23 37.65
CA LEU A 306 -9.86 30.90 38.23
C LEU A 306 -11.06 30.76 39.15
N THR A 307 -11.95 29.81 38.87
CA THR A 307 -13.06 29.45 39.75
C THR A 307 -12.77 28.11 40.39
N ILE A 308 -12.87 28.04 41.72
CA ILE A 308 -12.74 26.79 42.46
C ILE A 308 -14.13 26.34 42.88
N ASP A 309 -14.50 25.10 42.57
CA ASP A 309 -15.79 24.55 42.97
C ASP A 309 -15.94 24.53 44.49
N ALA A 310 -17.15 24.80 44.99
CA ALA A 310 -17.44 24.80 46.44
C ALA A 310 -17.19 23.44 47.12
N SER A 311 -17.14 22.36 46.33
CA SER A 311 -16.85 21.00 46.78
C SER A 311 -15.35 20.72 46.92
N ALA A 312 -14.47 21.62 46.47
CA ALA A 312 -13.03 21.42 46.56
C ALA A 312 -12.57 21.25 48.02
N PRO A 313 -11.80 20.20 48.33
CA PRO A 313 -11.19 20.07 49.65
C PRO A 313 -10.13 21.16 49.84
N ALA A 314 -9.80 21.46 51.10
CA ALA A 314 -8.61 22.28 51.34
C ALA A 314 -7.35 21.52 50.90
N GLY A 315 -6.38 22.25 50.38
CA GLY A 315 -5.25 21.66 49.69
C GLY A 315 -4.27 22.70 49.14
N ASN A 316 -3.46 22.27 48.17
CA ASN A 316 -2.46 23.10 47.52
C ASN A 316 -2.84 23.25 46.05
N GLY A 317 -2.61 24.42 45.48
CA GLY A 317 -2.83 24.71 44.07
C GLY A 317 -1.64 25.46 43.48
N ALA A 318 -1.46 25.32 42.18
CA ALA A 318 -0.45 26.03 41.42
C ALA A 318 -1.00 26.41 40.06
N ALA A 319 -0.68 27.62 39.60
CA ALA A 319 -0.94 28.07 38.23
C ALA A 319 0.39 28.09 37.46
N PHE A 320 0.37 27.55 36.25
CA PHE A 320 1.51 27.45 35.36
C PHE A 320 1.26 28.29 34.13
N VAL A 321 2.27 29.06 33.69
CA VAL A 321 2.18 29.88 32.48
C VAL A 321 3.47 29.82 31.65
N SER A 322 3.31 29.74 30.33
CA SER A 322 4.38 29.83 29.33
C SER A 322 3.87 30.53 28.07
N ALA A 323 4.78 30.85 27.14
CA ALA A 323 4.46 31.46 25.87
C ALA A 323 5.47 31.03 24.80
N ASP A 324 4.95 30.88 23.59
CA ASP A 324 5.68 30.44 22.42
C ASP A 324 5.40 31.38 21.24
N TYR A 325 6.24 31.31 20.21
CA TYR A 325 5.99 31.95 18.95
C TYR A 325 6.39 31.08 17.76
N THR A 326 5.73 31.33 16.63
CA THR A 326 6.14 30.86 15.30
C THR A 326 6.13 32.04 14.34
N ASN A 327 7.12 32.10 13.44
CA ASN A 327 7.19 33.08 12.37
C ASN A 327 6.90 32.42 11.01
N GLU A 328 6.53 33.21 10.01
CA GLU A 328 6.20 32.76 8.65
C GLU A 328 7.36 32.02 7.96
N ASN A 329 8.60 32.32 8.35
CA ASN A 329 9.80 31.64 7.84
C ASN A 329 10.08 30.28 8.50
N GLY A 330 9.17 29.79 9.35
CA GLY A 330 9.31 28.53 10.09
C GLY A 330 10.07 28.65 11.42
N SER A 331 10.77 29.76 11.67
CA SER A 331 11.47 29.93 12.96
C SER A 331 10.50 30.03 14.13
N CYS A 332 10.78 29.29 15.20
CA CYS A 332 9.97 29.26 16.40
C CYS A 332 10.83 29.29 17.67
N GLY A 333 10.22 29.65 18.80
CA GLY A 333 10.88 29.69 20.09
C GLY A 333 9.90 29.92 21.23
N GLY A 334 10.35 29.66 22.45
CA GLY A 334 9.51 29.72 23.65
C GLY A 334 10.24 30.31 24.83
N ASN A 335 9.51 30.77 25.84
CA ASN A 335 10.16 31.16 27.09
C ASN A 335 10.80 29.92 27.74
N PRO A 336 12.04 30.03 28.27
CA PRO A 336 12.84 28.87 28.67
C PRO A 336 12.26 28.05 29.82
N ASP A 337 11.49 28.69 30.70
CA ASP A 337 10.95 28.09 31.92
C ASP A 337 9.44 28.27 32.00
N ILE A 338 8.71 27.22 32.40
CA ILE A 338 7.31 27.37 32.79
C ILE A 338 7.26 28.04 34.16
N ALA A 339 6.65 29.22 34.23
CA ALA A 339 6.52 29.94 35.49
C ALA A 339 5.39 29.35 36.33
N MET A 340 5.70 28.97 37.57
CA MET A 340 4.79 28.37 38.54
C MET A 340 4.45 29.37 39.65
N TYR A 341 3.16 29.44 40.01
CA TYR A 341 2.63 30.33 41.04
C TYR A 341 1.74 29.55 41.99
N ASP A 342 2.21 29.35 43.22
CA ASP A 342 1.52 28.58 44.25
C ASP A 342 0.41 29.39 44.93
N PHE A 343 -0.65 28.69 45.34
CA PHE A 343 -1.72 29.20 46.20
C PHE A 343 -2.31 28.07 47.05
N GLY A 344 -2.79 28.39 48.25
CA GLY A 344 -3.59 27.48 49.06
C GLY A 344 -5.02 27.36 48.56
N VAL A 345 -5.62 26.18 48.68
CA VAL A 345 -7.08 26.01 48.54
C VAL A 345 -7.68 25.95 49.93
N ASP A 346 -8.51 26.93 50.28
CA ASP A 346 -9.25 26.95 51.54
C ASP A 346 -10.62 26.29 51.37
N LYS A 347 -11.11 25.60 52.41
CA LYS A 347 -12.47 25.05 52.38
C LYS A 347 -13.50 26.18 52.29
N ALA A 348 -14.58 25.93 51.59
CA ALA A 348 -15.76 26.78 51.61
C ALA A 348 -16.22 27.00 53.06
N ALA A 349 -16.54 28.23 53.42
CA ALA A 349 -17.15 28.52 54.71
C ALA A 349 -18.46 27.72 54.83
N LYS A 350 -18.63 26.97 55.93
CA LYS A 350 -19.93 26.35 56.22
C LYS A 350 -20.96 27.47 56.34
N PRO A 351 -22.15 27.37 55.71
CA PRO A 351 -23.23 28.29 55.99
C PRO A 351 -23.45 28.31 57.50
N LYS A 352 -23.27 29.48 58.11
CA LYS A 352 -23.59 29.65 59.53
C LYS A 352 -25.10 29.41 59.65
N PRO A 353 -25.58 28.47 60.49
CA PRO A 353 -27.00 28.34 60.73
C PRO A 353 -27.49 29.67 61.30
N GLY A 354 -28.29 30.40 60.53
CA GLY A 354 -28.82 31.69 60.95
C GLY A 354 -29.70 31.50 62.17
N LYS A 355 -29.34 32.14 63.28
CA LYS A 355 -30.31 32.49 64.31
C LYS A 355 -31.36 33.39 63.66
N THR A 356 -32.62 33.01 63.83
CA THR A 356 -33.80 33.84 63.58
C THR A 356 -33.70 35.16 64.34
N ASP A 357 -34.00 36.27 63.69
CA ASP A 357 -34.81 37.33 64.30
C ASP A 357 -35.59 38.14 63.24
N SER A 358 -36.83 38.44 63.62
CA SER A 358 -37.91 39.09 62.89
C SER A 358 -37.57 40.50 62.37
N GLY A 359 -38.21 40.91 61.27
CA GLY A 359 -38.20 42.32 60.85
C GLY A 359 -38.82 42.62 59.48
N THR A 360 -40.15 42.52 59.40
CA THR A 360 -41.15 43.26 58.60
C THR A 360 -40.73 44.30 57.52
N THR A 361 -41.54 44.30 56.43
CA THR A 361 -41.85 45.33 55.40
C THR A 361 -40.76 45.68 54.35
N GLY A 362 -41.06 45.90 53.07
CA GLY A 362 -42.31 46.01 52.30
C GLY A 362 -42.03 45.67 50.82
N SER A 363 -42.99 45.06 50.12
CA SER A 363 -43.95 45.71 49.20
C SER A 363 -43.36 46.19 47.88
N GLY A 364 -43.87 45.63 46.77
CA GLY A 364 -43.68 46.18 45.43
C GLY A 364 -43.88 45.18 44.29
N THR A 365 -45.15 44.89 43.96
CA THR A 365 -45.73 44.77 42.60
C THR A 365 -44.86 44.17 41.47
N GLY A 366 -45.20 43.11 40.74
CA GLY A 366 -46.51 42.55 40.39
C GLY A 366 -46.89 42.90 38.93
N THR A 367 -46.59 42.03 37.96
CA THR A 367 -47.37 41.72 36.72
C THR A 367 -46.66 40.53 36.04
N GLY A 368 -47.21 39.32 35.94
CA GLY A 368 -48.30 38.91 35.03
C GLY A 368 -47.70 38.59 33.63
N THR A 369 -47.88 37.45 32.97
CA THR A 369 -48.93 36.43 33.03
C THR A 369 -48.53 35.23 32.13
N THR A 370 -48.92 34.01 32.50
CA THR A 370 -49.32 32.84 31.65
C THR A 370 -48.34 32.24 30.61
N GLY A 371 -48.15 30.92 30.51
CA GLY A 371 -48.95 29.81 31.03
C GLY A 371 -48.23 28.45 31.05
N THR A 372 -48.75 27.60 31.96
CA THR A 372 -49.29 26.24 31.76
C THR A 372 -48.59 25.37 30.70
N THR A 373 -48.09 24.15 30.95
CA THR A 373 -48.72 23.02 31.64
C THR A 373 -47.70 21.88 31.94
N GLY A 374 -48.05 21.00 32.89
CA GLY A 374 -47.27 19.94 33.61
C GLY A 374 -46.40 18.97 32.78
N SER A 375 -45.35 18.32 33.32
CA SER A 375 -45.14 17.59 34.59
C SER A 375 -45.89 16.25 34.72
N GLY A 376 -45.14 15.20 35.09
CA GLY A 376 -45.58 13.88 35.59
C GLY A 376 -45.30 12.75 34.58
N THR A 377 -44.28 11.90 34.69
CA THR A 377 -43.88 10.92 35.74
C THR A 377 -44.81 9.71 35.87
N THR A 378 -44.16 8.53 35.88
CA THR A 378 -44.51 7.21 36.47
C THR A 378 -45.23 6.18 35.61
N GLY A 379 -44.76 4.92 35.67
CA GLY A 379 -45.65 3.75 35.63
C GLY A 379 -45.21 2.53 34.79
N THR A 380 -44.50 1.63 35.45
CA THR A 380 -44.31 0.17 35.26
C THR A 380 -45.32 -0.61 34.38
N THR A 381 -44.85 -1.59 33.57
CA THR A 381 -45.11 -3.06 33.66
C THR A 381 -44.98 -3.81 32.31
N ARG A 382 -44.06 -4.79 32.29
CA ARG A 382 -44.01 -6.13 31.60
C ARG A 382 -44.77 -6.33 30.27
N THR A 383 -44.11 -6.95 29.27
CA THR A 383 -44.43 -8.29 28.69
C THR A 383 -43.56 -8.64 27.47
N SER A 384 -42.89 -9.79 27.59
CA SER A 384 -42.52 -10.87 26.63
C SER A 384 -41.86 -10.62 25.26
N GLY A 385 -40.86 -11.49 25.02
CA GLY A 385 -40.38 -11.95 23.71
C GLY A 385 -38.88 -11.67 23.54
N GLY A 386 -37.98 -12.62 23.34
CA GLY A 386 -38.05 -14.07 23.20
C GLY A 386 -36.61 -14.58 23.04
N SER A 387 -36.31 -15.67 23.73
CA SER A 387 -35.35 -16.76 23.46
C SER A 387 -34.09 -16.50 22.60
N GLY A 388 -32.92 -16.49 23.25
CA GLY A 388 -32.04 -17.66 23.41
C GLY A 388 -31.40 -18.30 22.15
N PRO A 389 -30.05 -18.44 22.11
CA PRO A 389 -29.29 -19.19 21.10
C PRO A 389 -29.03 -20.65 21.52
N SER A 390 -28.79 -21.58 20.58
CA SER A 390 -27.88 -22.74 20.76
C SER A 390 -27.69 -23.56 19.48
N ALA A 391 -26.63 -24.37 19.50
CA ALA A 391 -25.91 -25.02 18.42
C ALA A 391 -26.36 -26.46 18.07
N GLN A 392 -25.71 -26.99 17.01
CA GLN A 392 -25.09 -28.33 16.89
C GLN A 392 -25.71 -29.40 15.96
N GLY A 393 -24.86 -29.93 15.05
CA GLY A 393 -24.94 -31.24 14.36
C GLY A 393 -25.98 -31.34 13.24
N THR A 394 -25.77 -32.00 12.10
CA THR A 394 -25.12 -33.30 11.85
C THR A 394 -24.67 -33.43 10.39
N ALA A 395 -23.74 -34.36 10.15
CA ALA A 395 -23.29 -34.79 8.83
C ALA A 395 -24.34 -35.68 8.13
N SER A 396 -24.41 -35.61 6.79
CA SER A 396 -24.82 -36.74 5.96
C SER A 396 -24.23 -36.64 4.55
N SER A 397 -23.55 -37.72 4.20
CA SER A 397 -23.00 -38.14 2.93
C SER A 397 -24.08 -38.36 1.87
N ASN A 398 -23.86 -37.87 0.65
CA ASN A 398 -24.18 -38.58 -0.60
C ASN A 398 -23.40 -37.98 -1.78
N PRO A 399 -22.64 -38.80 -2.54
CA PRO A 399 -21.93 -38.36 -3.73
C PRO A 399 -22.88 -38.32 -4.93
N VAL A 400 -22.99 -37.17 -5.61
CA VAL A 400 -23.68 -37.10 -6.90
C VAL A 400 -22.68 -37.47 -7.99
N THR A 401 -22.90 -38.65 -8.55
CA THR A 401 -22.29 -39.13 -9.79
C THR A 401 -22.95 -38.41 -10.96
N THR A 402 -22.15 -37.78 -11.81
CA THR A 402 -22.53 -37.50 -13.20
C THR A 402 -21.37 -37.90 -14.09
N GLY A 403 -21.54 -39.06 -14.73
CA GLY A 403 -20.66 -39.54 -15.77
C GLY A 403 -20.84 -38.71 -17.04
N GLY A 404 -19.71 -38.35 -17.64
CA GLY A 404 -19.60 -37.72 -18.95
C GLY A 404 -18.26 -38.10 -19.56
N SER A 405 -18.22 -39.26 -20.22
CA SER A 405 -17.18 -39.61 -21.18
C SER A 405 -17.36 -38.75 -22.43
N LEU A 406 -16.27 -38.25 -23.02
CA LEU A 406 -16.04 -38.05 -24.47
C LEU A 406 -14.86 -37.08 -24.70
N ALA A 407 -13.68 -37.64 -24.97
CA ALA A 407 -12.77 -37.24 -26.05
C ALA A 407 -11.49 -38.10 -25.95
N SER A 408 -11.57 -39.29 -26.51
CA SER A 408 -10.39 -40.07 -26.91
C SER A 408 -9.81 -39.39 -28.15
N THR A 409 -8.67 -38.72 -28.01
CA THR A 409 -7.82 -38.40 -29.16
C THR A 409 -6.71 -39.44 -29.20
N GLY A 410 -6.84 -40.37 -30.13
CA GLY A 410 -5.77 -41.28 -30.50
C GLY A 410 -4.70 -40.51 -31.25
N SER A 411 -3.45 -40.79 -30.92
CA SER A 411 -2.32 -40.59 -31.82
C SER A 411 -1.28 -41.68 -31.56
N SER A 412 -1.38 -42.69 -32.43
CA SER A 412 -0.35 -43.43 -33.15
C SER A 412 1.05 -43.52 -32.55
N SER A 413 1.45 -44.75 -32.30
CA SER A 413 2.81 -45.22 -32.02
C SER A 413 3.73 -45.03 -33.24
N ALA A 414 4.59 -44.02 -33.22
CA ALA A 414 5.76 -43.92 -34.09
C ALA A 414 6.92 -43.19 -33.36
N THR A 415 7.53 -43.88 -32.39
CA THR A 415 8.79 -43.48 -31.73
C THR A 415 9.89 -44.42 -32.23
N PRO A 416 10.97 -43.91 -32.89
CA PRO A 416 12.06 -43.28 -32.13
C PRO A 416 12.88 -42.17 -32.85
N GLN A 417 12.41 -41.51 -33.92
CA GLN A 417 13.21 -40.47 -34.60
C GLN A 417 12.95 -39.01 -34.15
N LEU A 418 11.99 -38.77 -33.25
CA LEU A 418 11.69 -37.44 -32.68
C LEU A 418 12.15 -37.26 -31.22
N ALA A 419 13.11 -38.08 -30.76
CA ALA A 419 13.62 -38.05 -29.39
C ALA A 419 14.75 -37.02 -29.14
N LEU A 420 14.81 -35.93 -29.91
CA LEU A 420 15.85 -34.89 -29.78
C LEU A 420 15.32 -33.45 -29.56
N ALA A 421 14.01 -33.26 -29.35
CA ALA A 421 13.42 -31.93 -29.15
C ALA A 421 12.81 -31.68 -27.75
N SER A 422 13.05 -32.57 -26.79
CA SER A 422 12.55 -32.46 -25.41
C SER A 422 13.63 -32.15 -24.35
N GLY A 423 14.79 -31.63 -24.78
CA GLY A 423 15.96 -31.39 -23.93
C GLY A 423 16.46 -29.94 -23.83
N ALA A 424 15.82 -28.96 -24.48
CA ALA A 424 16.33 -27.57 -24.52
C ALA A 424 15.87 -26.68 -23.35
N ALA A 425 14.74 -27.01 -22.70
CA ALA A 425 14.21 -26.18 -21.60
C ALA A 425 14.93 -26.37 -20.26
N VAL A 426 15.63 -27.50 -20.05
CA VAL A 426 16.35 -27.79 -18.79
C VAL A 426 17.83 -27.38 -18.86
N ALA A 427 18.41 -27.27 -20.05
CA ALA A 427 19.81 -26.87 -20.23
C ALA A 427 20.06 -25.37 -19.98
N LEU A 428 19.07 -24.52 -20.25
CA LEU A 428 19.18 -23.07 -20.01
C LEU A 428 19.07 -22.67 -18.52
N GLY A 429 18.50 -23.54 -17.68
CA GLY A 429 18.51 -23.36 -16.22
C GLY A 429 19.83 -23.77 -15.53
N ALA A 430 20.63 -24.63 -16.15
CA ALA A 430 21.87 -25.14 -15.57
C ALA A 430 23.10 -24.26 -15.86
N ALA A 431 23.09 -23.49 -16.95
CA ALA A 431 24.20 -22.61 -17.33
C ALA A 431 24.38 -21.40 -16.37
N ALA A 432 23.31 -20.97 -15.70
CA ALA A 432 23.35 -19.85 -14.75
C ALA A 432 23.94 -20.23 -13.37
N MET A 433 23.84 -21.50 -12.96
CA MET A 433 24.36 -21.98 -11.66
C MET A 433 25.85 -22.38 -11.71
N PHE A 434 26.42 -22.64 -12.88
CA PHE A 434 27.82 -23.09 -13.01
C PHE A 434 28.84 -21.94 -13.07
N THR A 435 28.42 -20.71 -13.42
CA THR A 435 29.33 -19.56 -13.56
C THR A 435 29.58 -18.79 -12.27
N VAL A 436 28.72 -18.92 -11.24
CA VAL A 436 28.91 -18.23 -9.95
C VAL A 436 29.87 -18.97 -9.02
N ARG A 437 30.11 -20.27 -9.20
CA ARG A 437 30.92 -21.07 -8.24
C ARG A 437 32.44 -21.08 -8.51
N ARG A 438 32.93 -20.50 -9.60
CA ARG A 438 34.37 -20.62 -9.98
C ARG A 438 35.25 -19.38 -9.72
N ARG A 439 34.73 -18.31 -9.10
CA ARG A 439 35.56 -17.19 -8.62
C ARG A 439 35.57 -17.12 -7.10
N ARG A 440 36.35 -17.99 -6.45
CA ARG A 440 37.07 -17.75 -5.20
C ARG A 440 37.78 -19.05 -4.75
N THR A 441 38.97 -19.30 -5.29
CA THR A 441 40.06 -19.99 -4.58
C THR A 441 41.36 -19.70 -5.32
N GLY A 442 42.28 -19.00 -4.64
CA GLY A 442 43.64 -18.76 -5.08
C GLY A 442 44.07 -17.30 -4.91
N THR A 443 44.67 -16.96 -3.76
CA THR A 443 46.08 -16.54 -3.60
C THR A 443 46.28 -15.86 -2.24
N GLN A 444 47.11 -16.46 -1.36
CA GLN A 444 48.18 -15.84 -0.52
C GLN A 444 48.66 -16.93 0.47
N VAL A 445 49.88 -17.44 0.26
CA VAL A 445 51.13 -17.15 1.00
C VAL A 445 51.01 -17.48 2.49
#